data_AF-A0AAD6UTR7-F1
#
_entry.id   AF-A0AAD6UTR7-F1
#
_cell.length_a   1.000
_cell.length_b   1.000
_cell.length_c   1.000
_cell.angle_alpha   90.00
_cell.angle_beta   90.00
_cell.angle_gamma   90.00
#
_symmetry.space_group_name_H-M   'P 1'
#
loop_
_entity.id
_entity.type
_entity.pdbx_description
1 polymer ?
#
loop_
_entity_poly.entity_id
_entity_poly.type
_entity_poly.pdbx_seq_one_letter_code
_entity_poly.pdbx_strand_id
1 'polypeptide(L)'
;LPINPPDWRSLKFGTRITRDRLEAMLAKIKPNTLTESETNLIAYVVIAREYAFAWNFAEKGFFSREYYPDYEYPVIEHTPWQKPPITIPYALLPDVCKVIDDGERDGRFEPTVSSYRCAMFPVAKKPGSDPPIRIILNLEPLNAVTIQDAAMVDNINEFAESFVGYAIYGIADLFSGFD
;
A
#
# COMPACT_ATOMS: atom_id res chain seq x y z
N LEU A 1 23.53 -4.72 -14.75
CA LEU A 1 22.48 -5.60 -15.30
C LEU A 1 23.09 -6.53 -16.34
N PRO A 2 22.60 -7.77 -16.54
CA PRO A 2 23.15 -8.67 -17.55
C PRO A 2 22.94 -8.08 -18.97
N ILE A 3 23.99 -8.11 -19.78
CA ILE A 3 23.93 -7.63 -21.18
C ILE A 3 23.11 -8.62 -22.04
N ASN A 4 23.23 -9.92 -21.74
CA ASN A 4 22.44 -10.99 -22.33
C ASN A 4 21.63 -11.66 -21.21
N PRO A 5 20.40 -11.19 -20.92
CA PRO A 5 19.58 -11.76 -19.86
C PRO A 5 19.17 -13.20 -20.23
N PRO A 6 19.30 -14.17 -19.31
CA PRO A 6 18.84 -15.54 -19.55
C PRO A 6 17.32 -15.59 -19.71
N ASP A 7 16.80 -16.64 -20.35
CA ASP A 7 15.35 -16.89 -20.41
C ASP A 7 14.79 -16.95 -18.99
N TRP A 8 13.80 -16.11 -18.71
CA TRP A 8 13.22 -15.98 -17.38
C TRP A 8 12.59 -17.28 -16.89
N ARG A 9 12.18 -18.18 -17.79
CA ARG A 9 11.63 -19.50 -17.43
C ARG A 9 12.67 -20.41 -16.78
N SER A 10 13.94 -20.18 -17.08
CA SER A 10 15.09 -20.92 -16.54
C SER A 10 15.61 -20.35 -15.22
N LEU A 11 15.12 -19.17 -14.82
CA LEU A 11 15.55 -18.52 -13.59
C LEU A 11 15.02 -19.24 -12.35
N LYS A 12 15.80 -19.16 -11.26
CA LYS A 12 15.38 -19.65 -9.96
C LYS A 12 14.41 -18.64 -9.34
N PHE A 13 13.16 -19.04 -9.20
CA PHE A 13 12.12 -18.23 -8.56
C PHE A 13 12.30 -18.21 -7.04
N GLY A 14 11.94 -17.07 -6.45
CA GLY A 14 12.01 -16.85 -5.02
C GLY A 14 10.71 -17.24 -4.30
N THR A 15 10.57 -16.79 -3.06
CA THR A 15 9.37 -17.07 -2.24
C THR A 15 8.25 -16.07 -2.51
N ARG A 16 8.57 -14.82 -2.86
CA ARG A 16 7.58 -13.77 -3.16
C ARG A 16 7.23 -13.69 -4.64
N ILE A 17 8.24 -13.81 -5.51
CA ILE A 17 8.03 -13.87 -6.96
C ILE A 17 7.98 -15.33 -7.39
N THR A 18 6.75 -15.86 -7.42
CA THR A 18 6.47 -17.16 -8.04
C THR A 18 6.35 -17.02 -9.56
N ARG A 19 6.39 -18.15 -10.28
CA ARG A 19 6.17 -18.18 -11.73
C ARG A 19 4.84 -17.53 -12.11
N ASP A 20 3.74 -17.93 -11.46
CA ASP A 20 2.40 -17.42 -11.74
C ASP A 20 2.29 -15.91 -11.50
N ARG A 21 2.90 -15.39 -10.42
CA ARG A 21 2.93 -13.95 -10.13
C ARG A 21 3.71 -13.19 -11.19
N LEU A 22 4.86 -13.70 -11.62
CA LEU A 22 5.65 -13.07 -12.67
C LEU A 22 4.91 -13.11 -14.02
N GLU A 23 4.32 -14.24 -14.40
CA GLU A 23 3.51 -14.37 -15.61
C GLU A 23 2.35 -13.36 -15.60
N ALA A 24 1.65 -13.22 -14.47
CA ALA A 24 0.59 -12.23 -14.31
C ALA A 24 1.10 -10.78 -14.43
N MET A 25 2.33 -10.49 -13.99
CA MET A 25 2.96 -9.17 -14.20
C MET A 25 3.31 -8.94 -15.67
N LEU A 26 3.94 -9.91 -16.32
CA LEU A 26 4.34 -9.82 -17.73
C LEU A 26 3.12 -9.75 -18.66
N ALA A 27 2.02 -10.41 -18.32
CA ALA A 27 0.77 -10.36 -19.09
C ALA A 27 0.12 -8.95 -19.12
N LYS A 28 0.48 -8.05 -18.19
CA LYS A 28 0.03 -6.66 -18.20
C LYS A 28 0.78 -5.80 -19.23
N ILE A 29 1.91 -6.29 -19.72
CA ILE A 29 2.70 -5.59 -20.75
C ILE A 29 1.99 -5.78 -22.08
N LYS A 30 1.66 -4.68 -22.75
CA LYS A 30 0.98 -4.73 -24.05
C LYS A 30 1.84 -5.52 -25.06
N PRO A 31 1.24 -6.41 -25.88
CA PRO A 31 2.00 -7.16 -26.88
C PRO A 31 2.82 -6.25 -27.79
N ASN A 32 4.01 -6.71 -28.18
CA ASN A 32 4.97 -5.98 -29.03
C ASN A 32 5.51 -4.65 -28.43
N THR A 33 5.33 -4.40 -27.13
CA THR A 33 5.94 -3.24 -26.47
C THR A 33 7.41 -3.47 -26.16
N LEU A 34 7.75 -4.70 -25.75
CA LEU A 34 9.10 -5.10 -25.38
C LEU A 34 9.56 -6.25 -26.27
N THR A 35 10.85 -6.26 -26.56
CA THR A 35 11.55 -7.41 -27.13
C THR A 35 11.63 -8.54 -26.11
N GLU A 36 11.94 -9.75 -26.59
CA GLU A 36 12.16 -10.91 -25.71
C GLU A 36 13.31 -10.67 -24.73
N SER A 37 14.42 -10.06 -25.19
CA SER A 37 15.56 -9.72 -24.33
C SER A 37 15.18 -8.70 -23.25
N GLU A 38 14.39 -7.67 -23.56
CA GLU A 38 13.91 -6.70 -22.56
C GLU A 38 12.97 -7.36 -21.54
N THR A 39 12.11 -8.27 -22.01
CA THR A 39 11.21 -9.04 -21.13
C THR A 39 12.01 -9.92 -20.16
N ASN A 40 13.02 -10.63 -20.68
CA ASN A 40 13.95 -11.42 -19.87
C ASN A 40 14.72 -10.56 -18.87
N LEU A 41 15.11 -9.34 -19.27
CA LEU A 41 15.81 -8.41 -18.39
C LEU A 41 14.92 -7.93 -17.24
N ILE A 42 13.68 -7.52 -17.53
CA ILE A 42 12.71 -7.10 -16.51
C ILE A 42 12.44 -8.24 -15.54
N ALA A 43 12.18 -9.44 -16.06
CA ALA A 43 11.96 -10.62 -15.23
C ALA A 43 13.16 -10.93 -14.32
N TYR A 44 14.39 -10.82 -14.86
CA TYR A 44 15.60 -10.98 -14.06
C TYR A 44 15.66 -9.98 -12.90
N VAL A 45 15.36 -8.70 -13.15
CA VAL A 45 15.34 -7.65 -12.11
C VAL A 45 14.26 -7.91 -11.07
N VAL A 46 13.04 -8.25 -11.51
CA VAL A 46 11.90 -8.53 -10.62
C VAL A 46 12.22 -9.69 -9.68
N ILE A 47 12.77 -10.79 -10.20
CA ILE A 47 13.17 -11.94 -9.38
C ILE A 47 14.32 -11.55 -8.44
N ALA A 48 15.34 -10.85 -8.94
CA ALA A 48 16.48 -10.44 -8.11
C ALA A 48 16.11 -9.44 -7.00
N ARG A 49 14.99 -8.72 -7.18
CA ARG A 49 14.46 -7.73 -6.23
C ARG A 49 13.10 -8.15 -5.67
N GLU A 50 12.87 -9.44 -5.48
CA GLU A 50 11.55 -9.97 -5.08
C GLU A 50 10.97 -9.33 -3.80
N TYR A 51 11.82 -8.90 -2.87
CA TYR A 51 11.41 -8.25 -1.62
C TYR A 51 10.90 -6.81 -1.79
N ALA A 52 11.10 -6.20 -2.96
CA ALA A 52 10.52 -4.89 -3.29
C ALA A 52 9.02 -4.96 -3.57
N PHE A 53 8.47 -6.16 -3.78
CA PHE A 53 7.06 -6.38 -4.08
C PHE A 53 6.33 -6.98 -2.89
N ALA A 54 5.07 -6.59 -2.73
CA ALA A 54 4.17 -7.09 -1.71
C ALA A 54 2.79 -7.41 -2.31
N TRP A 55 2.25 -8.58 -1.98
CA TRP A 55 0.88 -9.01 -2.35
C TRP A 55 -0.09 -8.99 -1.17
N ASN A 56 0.43 -8.99 0.05
CA ASN A 56 -0.34 -8.95 1.28
C ASN A 56 0.38 -8.09 2.33
N PHE A 57 -0.30 -7.78 3.43
CA PHE A 57 0.25 -6.94 4.49
C PHE A 57 1.44 -7.58 5.20
N ALA A 58 1.53 -8.91 5.30
CA ALA A 58 2.69 -9.60 5.87
C ALA A 58 3.97 -9.48 5.02
N GLU A 59 3.83 -9.23 3.71
CA GLU A 59 4.95 -8.97 2.80
C GLU A 59 5.34 -7.48 2.73
N LYS A 60 4.53 -6.59 3.32
CA LYS A 60 4.73 -5.14 3.29
C LYS A 60 6.08 -4.78 3.92
N GLY A 61 6.81 -3.86 3.29
CA GLY A 61 8.03 -3.29 3.85
C GLY A 61 7.73 -2.23 4.91
N PHE A 62 8.73 -1.93 5.73
CA PHE A 62 8.73 -0.78 6.63
C PHE A 62 9.97 0.06 6.34
N PHE A 63 9.86 1.38 6.48
CA PHE A 63 11.03 2.23 6.45
C PHE A 63 11.92 1.91 7.65
N SER A 64 13.24 1.86 7.42
CA SER A 64 14.17 1.65 8.53
C SER A 64 14.15 2.87 9.44
N ARG A 65 13.96 2.62 10.75
CA ARG A 65 14.00 3.64 11.80
C ARG A 65 15.33 4.39 11.88
N GLU A 66 16.39 3.86 11.28
CA GLU A 66 17.69 4.55 11.13
C GLU A 66 17.58 5.79 10.24
N TYR A 67 16.79 5.72 9.17
CA TYR A 67 16.64 6.82 8.20
C TYR A 67 15.33 7.59 8.38
N TYR A 68 14.29 6.91 8.88
CA TYR A 68 12.96 7.47 9.11
C TYR A 68 12.53 7.13 10.54
N PRO A 69 12.89 7.95 11.54
CA PRO A 69 12.45 7.74 12.91
C PRO A 69 10.93 7.82 13.01
N ASP A 70 10.38 7.32 14.13
CA ASP A 70 8.94 7.35 14.36
C ASP A 70 8.42 8.80 14.28
N TYR A 71 7.33 8.99 13.54
CA TYR A 71 6.80 10.33 13.26
C TYR A 71 6.12 10.93 14.49
N GLU A 72 6.60 12.09 14.94
CA GLU A 72 5.96 12.88 15.98
C GLU A 72 4.82 13.71 15.36
N TYR A 73 3.57 13.40 15.73
CA TYR A 73 2.40 14.04 15.16
C TYR A 73 2.20 15.45 15.74
N PRO A 74 2.35 16.54 14.95
CA PRO A 74 2.37 17.89 15.48
C PRO A 74 0.95 18.40 15.74
N VAL A 75 0.69 18.85 16.98
CA VAL A 75 -0.62 19.30 17.43
C VAL A 75 -0.52 20.60 18.23
N ILE A 76 -1.56 21.43 18.17
CA ILE A 76 -1.71 22.59 19.08
C ILE A 76 -2.12 22.11 20.49
N GLU A 77 -2.05 22.99 21.49
CA GLU A 77 -2.58 22.68 22.83
C GLU A 77 -4.08 22.37 22.76
N HIS A 78 -4.48 21.21 23.30
CA HIS A 78 -5.87 20.75 23.30
C HIS A 78 -6.11 19.70 24.39
N THR A 79 -7.39 19.39 24.62
CA THR A 79 -7.81 18.32 25.52
C THR A 79 -8.10 17.05 24.72
N PRO A 80 -7.59 15.87 25.13
CA PRO A 80 -7.97 14.59 24.51
C PRO A 80 -9.48 14.36 24.54
N TRP A 81 -10.01 13.66 23.53
CA TRP A 81 -11.44 13.40 23.39
C TRP A 81 -11.75 11.91 23.28
N GLN A 82 -12.97 11.56 23.68
CA GLN A 82 -13.52 10.23 23.45
C GLN A 82 -14.87 10.36 22.74
N LYS A 83 -14.95 9.81 21.52
CA LYS A 83 -16.20 9.67 20.79
C LYS A 83 -16.64 8.20 20.75
N PRO A 84 -17.93 7.90 20.99
CA PRO A 84 -18.44 6.55 20.80
C PRO A 84 -18.36 6.16 19.31
N PRO A 85 -18.26 4.86 18.99
CA PRO A 85 -18.36 4.40 17.62
C PRO A 85 -19.75 4.72 17.05
N ILE A 86 -19.83 4.97 15.74
CA ILE A 86 -21.12 5.10 15.07
C ILE A 86 -21.76 3.71 15.08
N THR A 87 -23.08 3.65 15.31
CA THR A 87 -23.82 2.39 15.38
C THR A 87 -23.58 1.55 14.13
N ILE A 88 -23.00 0.37 14.34
CA ILE A 88 -22.71 -0.59 13.27
C ILE A 88 -23.95 -1.47 13.09
N PRO A 89 -24.51 -1.60 11.87
CA PRO A 89 -25.57 -2.55 11.59
C PRO A 89 -25.16 -3.97 11.97
N TYR A 90 -26.03 -4.70 12.68
CA TYR A 90 -25.73 -6.06 13.14
C TYR A 90 -25.28 -7.01 12.02
N ALA A 91 -25.82 -6.84 10.81
CA ALA A 91 -25.46 -7.63 9.64
C ALA A 91 -23.98 -7.49 9.24
N LEU A 92 -23.33 -6.37 9.57
CA LEU A 92 -21.93 -6.08 9.22
C LEU A 92 -20.95 -6.43 10.35
N LEU A 93 -21.42 -6.79 11.54
CA LEU A 93 -20.54 -7.07 12.68
C LEU A 93 -19.52 -8.18 12.40
N PRO A 94 -19.87 -9.33 11.77
CA PRO A 94 -18.89 -10.38 11.48
C PRO A 94 -17.76 -9.89 10.59
N ASP A 95 -18.09 -9.09 9.57
CA ASP A 95 -17.09 -8.52 8.65
C ASP A 95 -16.20 -7.49 9.36
N VAL A 96 -16.77 -6.66 10.25
CA VAL A 96 -16.00 -5.68 11.04
C VAL A 96 -15.02 -6.38 11.97
N CYS A 97 -15.48 -7.40 12.72
CA CYS A 97 -14.59 -8.16 13.59
C CYS A 97 -13.46 -8.80 12.80
N LYS A 98 -13.78 -9.45 11.66
CA LYS A 98 -12.77 -10.05 10.79
C LYS A 98 -11.71 -9.04 10.34
N VAL A 99 -12.11 -7.83 9.94
CA VAL A 99 -11.15 -6.79 9.50
C VAL A 99 -10.25 -6.33 10.66
N ILE A 100 -10.78 -6.24 11.89
CA ILE A 100 -9.99 -5.88 13.07
C ILE A 100 -9.02 -7.01 13.42
N ASP A 101 -9.50 -8.26 13.48
CA ASP A 101 -8.68 -9.43 13.81
C ASP A 101 -7.57 -9.67 12.77
N ASP A 102 -7.89 -9.54 11.48
CA ASP A 102 -6.92 -9.62 10.41
C ASP A 102 -5.89 -8.47 10.50
N GLY A 103 -6.35 -7.25 10.82
CA GLY A 103 -5.48 -6.10 11.01
C GLY A 103 -4.54 -6.23 12.20
N GLU A 104 -4.99 -6.84 13.30
CA GLU A 104 -4.13 -7.17 14.45
C GLU A 104 -3.11 -8.24 14.09
N ARG A 105 -3.54 -9.33 13.43
CA ARG A 105 -2.64 -10.40 12.98
C ARG A 105 -1.56 -9.91 12.02
N ASP A 106 -1.92 -8.99 11.13
CA ASP A 106 -1.01 -8.42 10.13
C ASP A 106 -0.15 -7.27 10.71
N GLY A 107 -0.32 -6.93 11.99
CA GLY A 107 0.46 -5.90 12.70
C GLY A 107 0.08 -4.46 12.36
N ARG A 108 -1.07 -4.24 11.72
CA ARG A 108 -1.61 -2.92 11.39
C ARG A 108 -2.38 -2.30 12.57
N PHE A 109 -3.01 -3.13 13.40
CA PHE A 109 -3.71 -2.71 14.61
C PHE A 109 -3.07 -3.33 15.84
N GLU A 110 -3.16 -2.64 16.96
CA GLU A 110 -2.74 -3.15 18.26
C GLU A 110 -3.73 -2.73 19.36
N PRO A 111 -3.95 -3.57 20.39
CA PRO A 111 -4.66 -3.15 21.58
C PRO A 111 -3.95 -2.00 22.27
N THR A 112 -4.69 -0.96 22.67
CA THR A 112 -4.11 0.23 23.31
C THR A 112 -4.98 0.75 24.45
N VAL A 113 -4.37 1.50 25.35
CA VAL A 113 -5.03 2.28 26.40
C VAL A 113 -4.73 3.74 26.13
N SER A 114 -5.70 4.45 25.55
CA SER A 114 -5.51 5.83 25.08
C SER A 114 -6.55 6.78 25.65
N SER A 115 -6.14 8.03 25.89
CA SER A 115 -7.06 9.14 26.19
C SER A 115 -7.81 9.64 24.95
N TYR A 116 -7.39 9.22 23.75
CA TYR A 116 -8.05 9.52 22.49
C TYR A 116 -8.92 8.36 22.02
N ARG A 117 -10.14 8.66 21.58
CA ARG A 117 -10.99 7.72 20.84
C ARG A 117 -11.75 8.44 19.74
N CYS A 118 -11.51 8.01 18.50
CA CYS A 118 -12.25 8.49 17.34
C CYS A 118 -13.47 7.60 17.06
N ALA A 119 -14.51 8.19 16.49
CA ALA A 119 -15.63 7.41 16.00
C ALA A 119 -15.18 6.59 14.78
N MET A 120 -15.71 5.38 14.63
CA MET A 120 -15.44 4.52 13.47
C MET A 120 -16.73 4.03 12.84
N PHE A 121 -16.70 3.73 11.55
CA PHE A 121 -17.82 3.14 10.83
C PHE A 121 -17.34 2.31 9.62
N PRO A 122 -18.03 1.22 9.27
CA PRO A 122 -17.73 0.46 8.07
C PRO A 122 -18.36 1.08 6.82
N VAL A 123 -17.66 0.98 5.70
CA VAL A 123 -18.15 1.34 4.37
C VAL A 123 -18.04 0.11 3.47
N ALA A 124 -19.12 -0.23 2.77
CA ALA A 124 -19.13 -1.33 1.81
C ALA A 124 -18.19 -1.04 0.63
N LYS A 125 -17.39 -2.03 0.23
CA LYS A 125 -16.60 -1.97 -0.99
C LYS A 125 -17.44 -2.46 -2.19
N LYS A 126 -16.84 -2.37 -3.39
CA LYS A 126 -17.43 -2.92 -4.62
C LYS A 126 -17.73 -4.42 -4.43
N PRO A 127 -18.85 -4.94 -4.99
CA PRO A 127 -19.16 -6.37 -4.92
C PRO A 127 -17.99 -7.24 -5.38
N GLY A 128 -17.72 -8.33 -4.66
CA GLY A 128 -16.59 -9.22 -4.91
C GLY A 128 -15.26 -8.77 -4.28
N SER A 129 -15.24 -7.68 -3.52
CA SER A 129 -14.07 -7.30 -2.71
C SER A 129 -13.91 -8.23 -1.51
N ASP A 130 -12.67 -8.59 -1.21
CA ASP A 130 -12.28 -9.24 0.05
C ASP A 130 -11.24 -8.35 0.76
N PRO A 131 -11.50 -7.88 2.00
CA PRO A 131 -12.78 -7.96 2.72
C PRO A 131 -13.90 -7.14 2.03
N PRO A 132 -15.19 -7.43 2.30
CA PRO A 132 -16.33 -6.77 1.65
C PRO A 132 -16.56 -5.33 2.15
N ILE A 133 -15.90 -4.93 3.23
CA ILE A 133 -16.00 -3.59 3.84
C ILE A 133 -14.61 -2.95 4.03
N ARG A 134 -14.60 -1.65 4.33
CA ARG A 134 -13.46 -0.92 4.91
C ARG A 134 -13.90 -0.23 6.18
N ILE A 135 -13.09 -0.31 7.22
CA ILE A 135 -13.29 0.49 8.43
C ILE A 135 -12.71 1.88 8.18
N ILE A 136 -13.51 2.92 8.43
CA ILE A 136 -13.09 4.32 8.36
C ILE A 136 -13.08 4.88 9.78
N LEU A 137 -11.98 5.54 10.13
CA LEU A 137 -11.85 6.32 11.35
C LEU A 137 -12.22 7.77 11.04
N ASN A 138 -13.18 8.34 11.78
CA ASN A 138 -13.45 9.77 11.69
C ASN A 138 -12.36 10.54 12.46
N LEU A 139 -11.37 11.01 11.71
CA LEU A 139 -10.24 11.80 12.20
C LEU A 139 -10.46 13.32 12.11
N GLU A 140 -11.67 13.81 11.82
CA GLU A 140 -11.97 15.25 11.83
C GLU A 140 -11.54 15.95 13.13
N PRO A 141 -11.75 15.37 14.34
CA PRO A 141 -11.29 16.01 15.57
C PRO A 141 -9.77 16.07 15.69
N LEU A 142 -9.07 15.05 15.18
CA LEU A 142 -7.60 15.03 15.16
C LEU A 142 -7.08 16.10 14.20
N ASN A 143 -7.60 16.12 12.98
CA ASN A 143 -7.24 17.09 11.95
C ASN A 143 -7.47 18.54 12.39
N ALA A 144 -8.46 18.80 13.26
CA ALA A 144 -8.76 20.14 13.77
C ALA A 144 -7.68 20.67 14.74
N VAL A 145 -6.90 19.78 15.36
CA VAL A 145 -5.80 20.13 16.28
C VAL A 145 -4.43 19.90 15.67
N THR A 146 -4.34 19.27 14.50
CA THR A 146 -3.09 19.05 13.77
C THR A 146 -2.51 20.37 13.25
N ILE A 147 -1.23 20.60 13.49
CA ILE A 147 -0.49 21.69 12.83
C ILE A 147 -0.24 21.27 11.38
N GLN A 148 -0.72 22.08 10.44
CA GLN A 148 -0.60 21.78 9.01
C GLN A 148 0.81 22.08 8.51
N ASP A 149 1.38 21.13 7.77
CA ASP A 149 2.62 21.35 7.03
C ASP A 149 2.35 22.14 5.74
N ALA A 150 3.33 22.92 5.30
CA ALA A 150 3.28 23.70 4.08
C ALA A 150 3.74 22.92 2.84
N ALA A 151 4.10 21.63 2.99
CA ALA A 151 4.44 20.76 1.87
C ALA A 151 3.21 20.54 0.98
N MET A 152 3.15 21.31 -0.09
CA MET A 152 2.17 21.13 -1.15
C MET A 152 2.63 20.02 -2.08
N VAL A 153 1.69 19.21 -2.56
CA VAL A 153 1.96 18.23 -3.61
C VAL A 153 2.26 18.98 -4.91
N ASP A 154 3.28 18.52 -5.63
CA ASP A 154 3.63 19.07 -6.95
C ASP A 154 2.45 19.02 -7.93
N ASN A 155 2.48 19.93 -8.91
CA ASN A 155 1.47 19.95 -9.96
C ASN A 155 1.55 18.67 -10.81
N ILE A 156 0.48 17.87 -10.76
CA ILE A 156 0.39 16.57 -11.46
C ILE A 156 0.59 16.74 -12.98
N ASN A 157 0.12 17.84 -13.57
CA ASN A 157 0.27 18.07 -15.00
C ASN A 157 1.72 18.33 -15.37
N GLU A 158 2.43 19.15 -14.60
CA GLU A 158 3.87 19.40 -14.81
C GLU A 158 4.69 18.13 -14.61
N PHE A 159 4.36 17.35 -13.58
CA PHE A 159 4.95 16.03 -13.38
C PHE A 159 4.73 15.13 -14.60
N ALA A 160 3.50 15.02 -15.11
CA ALA A 160 3.18 14.21 -16.28
C ALA A 160 3.89 14.70 -17.57
N GLU A 161 3.95 16.02 -17.78
CA GLU A 161 4.61 16.63 -18.93
C GLU A 161 6.14 16.39 -18.93
N SER A 162 6.75 16.27 -17.76
CA SER A 162 8.18 15.95 -17.64
C SER A 162 8.58 14.61 -18.28
N PHE A 163 7.60 13.73 -18.52
CA PHE A 163 7.80 12.44 -19.14
C PHE A 163 7.58 12.44 -20.67
N VAL A 164 7.26 13.58 -21.28
CA VAL A 164 7.04 13.64 -22.74
C VAL A 164 8.33 13.28 -23.49
N GLY A 165 8.21 12.36 -24.46
CA GLY A 165 9.31 11.96 -25.34
C GLY A 165 10.02 10.66 -24.94
N TYR A 166 9.69 10.07 -23.78
CA TYR A 166 10.18 8.73 -23.44
C TYR A 166 9.45 7.64 -24.24
N ALA A 167 10.19 6.61 -24.65
CA ALA A 167 9.67 5.50 -25.44
C ALA A 167 8.88 4.47 -24.60
N ILE A 168 9.19 4.36 -23.31
CA ILE A 168 8.63 3.35 -22.40
C ILE A 168 8.31 4.01 -21.05
N TYR A 169 7.13 3.74 -20.52
CA TYR A 169 6.69 4.18 -19.20
C TYR A 169 6.46 2.96 -18.30
N GLY A 170 6.94 3.03 -17.06
CA GLY A 170 6.66 2.05 -16.01
C GLY A 170 5.96 2.75 -14.86
N ILE A 171 4.88 2.13 -14.36
CA ILE A 171 4.13 2.64 -13.22
C ILE A 171 4.12 1.56 -12.14
N ALA A 172 4.52 1.94 -10.94
CA ALA A 172 4.43 1.13 -9.74
C ALA A 172 3.62 1.90 -8.70
N ASP A 173 2.88 1.16 -7.88
CA ASP A 173 2.13 1.71 -6.76
C ASP A 173 2.69 1.15 -5.45
N LEU A 174 2.72 1.98 -4.42
CA LEU A 174 3.17 1.56 -3.10
C LEU A 174 2.01 0.85 -2.39
N PHE A 175 2.17 -0.46 -2.19
CA PHE A 175 1.20 -1.24 -1.42
C PHE A 175 1.14 -0.71 0.02
N SER A 176 0.01 -0.10 0.37
CA SER A 176 -0.21 0.49 1.69
C SER A 176 0.82 1.54 2.09
N GLY A 177 1.18 2.46 1.18
CA GLY A 177 2.29 3.41 1.37
C GLY A 177 2.22 4.36 2.58
N PHE A 178 1.09 4.45 3.29
CA PHE A 178 0.98 5.21 4.54
C PHE A 178 1.21 4.39 5.82
N ASP A 179 1.01 3.06 5.75
CA ASP A 179 1.20 2.17 6.89
C ASP A 179 2.67 1.75 6.97
#